data_AF-A0A941VXW6-F1
#
_entry.id   AF-A0A941VXW6-F1
#
_cell.length_a   1.000
_cell.length_b   1.000
_cell.length_c   1.000
_cell.angle_alpha   90.00
_cell.angle_beta   90.00
_cell.angle_gamma   90.00
#
_symmetry.space_group_name_H-M   'P 1'
#
loop_
_entity.id
_entity.type
_entity.pdbx_description
1 polymer ?
#
loop_
_entity_poly.entity_id
_entity_poly.type
_entity_poly.pdbx_seq_one_letter_code
_entity_poly.pdbx_strand_id
1 'polypeptide(L)'
;MSDAPTLKPVTPERVAKELKHICELRDTGALDADEYEYRFSRMVGELRDRKVSGTRAEIMAALEPLRGKGGVDVVAWDRLVKGLGLI
;
A
#
# COMPACT_ATOMS: atom_id res chain seq x y z
N MET A 1 -11.00 27.93 11.48
CA MET A 1 -11.10 26.52 11.05
C MET A 1 -9.73 26.15 10.51
N SER A 2 -9.13 25.11 11.08
CA SER A 2 -7.70 24.82 10.96
C SER A 2 -7.28 24.50 9.52
N ASP A 3 -6.30 25.24 9.00
CA ASP A 3 -5.48 24.81 7.85
C ASP A 3 -4.70 23.56 8.28
N ALA A 4 -5.29 22.38 8.09
CA ALA A 4 -4.53 21.16 8.13
C ALA A 4 -3.53 21.22 6.96
N PRO A 5 -2.21 21.10 7.19
CA PRO A 5 -1.24 21.11 6.10
C PRO A 5 -1.62 20.01 5.12
N THR A 6 -1.88 20.38 3.86
CA THR A 6 -2.16 19.42 2.79
C THR A 6 -1.00 18.44 2.72
N LEU A 7 -1.23 17.20 3.17
CA LEU A 7 -0.21 16.17 3.16
C LEU A 7 0.20 15.91 1.71
N LYS A 8 1.52 15.84 1.46
CA LYS A 8 2.04 15.60 0.11
C LYS A 8 1.59 14.21 -0.38
N PRO A 9 0.98 14.13 -1.58
CA PRO A 9 0.61 12.86 -2.19
C PRO A 9 1.79 11.89 -2.29
N VAL A 10 1.47 10.61 -2.15
CA VAL A 10 2.44 9.50 -2.23
C VAL A 10 2.56 9.04 -3.67
N THR A 11 3.76 8.76 -4.16
CA THR A 11 3.92 8.24 -5.53
C THR A 11 3.54 6.75 -5.60
N PRO A 12 3.04 6.25 -6.74
CA PRO A 12 2.71 4.84 -6.90
C PRO A 12 3.89 3.89 -6.59
N GLU A 13 5.11 4.27 -6.93
CA GLU A 13 6.33 3.49 -6.66
C GLU A 13 6.60 3.38 -5.16
N ARG A 14 6.30 4.44 -4.40
CA ARG A 14 6.43 4.42 -2.95
C ARG A 14 5.40 3.48 -2.32
N VAL A 15 4.16 3.48 -2.81
CA VAL A 15 3.14 2.50 -2.40
C VAL A 15 3.63 1.08 -2.67
N ALA A 16 4.12 0.82 -3.89
CA ALA A 16 4.63 -0.48 -4.27
C ALA A 16 5.77 -0.96 -3.36
N LYS A 17 6.70 -0.06 -3.04
CA LYS A 17 7.83 -0.32 -2.14
C LYS A 17 7.38 -0.64 -0.71
N GLU A 18 6.44 0.13 -0.15
CA GLU A 18 5.95 -0.09 1.21
C GLU A 18 5.18 -1.41 1.35
N LEU A 19 4.30 -1.70 0.38
CA LEU A 19 3.57 -2.97 0.34
C LEU A 19 4.53 -4.16 0.29
N LYS A 20 5.48 -4.14 -0.64
CA LYS A 20 6.50 -5.20 -0.78
C LYS A 20 7.27 -5.40 0.52
N HIS A 21 7.70 -4.30 1.16
CA HIS A 21 8.48 -4.37 2.39
C HIS A 21 7.71 -5.01 3.55
N ILE A 22 6.44 -4.65 3.76
CA ILE A 22 5.63 -5.23 4.85
C ILE A 22 5.36 -6.72 4.60
N CYS A 23 5.12 -7.13 3.35
CA CYS A 23 4.98 -8.55 3.00
C CYS A 23 6.30 -9.32 3.21
N GLU A 24 7.45 -8.77 2.82
CA GLU A 24 8.76 -9.39 3.08
C GLU A 24 9.03 -9.57 4.59
N LEU A 25 8.68 -8.58 5.41
CA LEU A 25 8.84 -8.68 6.87
C LEU A 25 7.97 -9.80 7.47
N ARG A 26 6.74 -9.99 6.98
CA ARG A 26 5.91 -11.13 7.38
C ARG A 26 6.51 -12.46 6.90
N ASP A 27 6.92 -12.54 5.64
CA ASP A 27 7.42 -13.79 5.03
C ASP A 27 8.73 -14.25 5.67
N THR A 28 9.53 -13.32 6.19
CA THR A 28 10.75 -13.61 6.96
C THR A 28 10.48 -13.93 8.44
N GLY A 29 9.24 -13.82 8.91
CA GLY A 29 8.86 -13.99 10.31
C GLY A 29 9.31 -12.84 11.22
N ALA A 30 9.72 -11.71 10.65
CA ALA A 30 10.08 -10.50 11.39
C ALA A 30 8.86 -9.72 11.93
N LEU A 31 7.66 -10.05 11.44
CA LEU A 31 6.39 -9.61 11.98
C LEU A 31 5.53 -10.83 12.24
N ASP A 32 4.86 -10.86 13.40
CA ASP A 32 3.75 -11.80 13.59
C ASP A 32 2.49 -11.33 12.82
N ALA A 33 1.44 -12.14 12.89
CA ALA A 33 0.20 -11.87 12.16
C ALA A 33 -0.50 -10.57 12.60
N ASP A 34 -0.48 -10.26 13.90
CA ASP A 34 -1.16 -9.09 14.45
C ASP A 34 -0.38 -7.81 14.12
N GLU A 35 0.96 -7.86 14.23
CA GLU A 35 1.84 -6.76 13.83
C GLU A 35 1.78 -6.48 12.32
N TYR A 36 1.76 -7.53 11.50
CA TYR A 36 1.55 -7.40 10.06
C TYR A 36 0.21 -6.72 9.77
N GLU A 37 -0.87 -7.19 10.39
CA GLU A 37 -2.20 -6.64 10.17
C GLU A 37 -2.31 -5.17 10.59
N TYR A 38 -1.77 -4.83 11.76
CA TYR A 38 -1.71 -3.45 12.25
C TYR A 38 -0.94 -2.54 11.29
N ARG A 39 0.27 -2.95 10.88
CA ARG A 39 1.12 -2.14 9.97
C ARG A 39 0.50 -2.01 8.58
N PHE A 40 -0.10 -3.07 8.06
CA PHE A 40 -0.79 -3.05 6.78
C PHE A 40 -1.98 -2.09 6.82
N SER A 41 -2.86 -2.21 7.82
CA SER A 41 -4.03 -1.36 7.98
C SER A 41 -3.64 0.12 8.17
N ARG A 42 -2.58 0.38 8.96
CA ARG A 42 -2.03 1.72 9.12
C ARG A 42 -1.50 2.29 7.79
N MET A 43 -0.73 1.52 7.03
CA MET A 43 -0.22 1.93 5.72
C MET A 43 -1.37 2.32 4.79
N VAL A 44 -2.40 1.47 4.66
CA VAL A 44 -3.57 1.78 3.80
C VAL A 44 -4.27 3.06 4.25
N GLY A 45 -4.45 3.27 5.55
CA GLY A 45 -5.03 4.50 6.10
C GLY A 45 -4.23 5.74 5.72
N GLU A 46 -2.92 5.72 5.94
CA GLU A 46 -2.02 6.82 5.58
C GLU A 46 -2.06 7.14 4.07
N LEU A 47 -2.11 6.11 3.22
CA LEU A 47 -2.19 6.29 1.77
C LEU A 47 -3.51 6.93 1.33
N ARG A 48 -4.62 6.58 1.97
CA ARG A 48 -5.93 7.21 1.71
C ARG A 48 -5.93 8.68 2.12
N ASP A 49 -5.40 8.98 3.29
CA ASP A 49 -5.36 10.36 3.83
C ASP A 49 -4.48 11.26 2.97
N ARG A 50 -3.32 10.75 2.54
CA ARG A 50 -2.35 11.50 1.73
C ARG A 50 -2.72 11.56 0.26
N LYS A 51 -3.55 10.63 -0.21
CA LYS A 51 -3.80 10.30 -1.62
C LYS A 51 -2.55 9.78 -2.34
N VAL A 52 -2.78 8.99 -3.39
CA VAL A 52 -1.73 8.55 -4.30
C VAL A 52 -1.72 9.48 -5.51
N SER A 53 -0.56 9.97 -5.90
CA SER A 53 -0.41 10.84 -7.08
C SER A 53 -0.58 10.05 -8.37
N GLY A 54 -1.15 10.71 -9.39
CA GLY A 54 -1.35 10.12 -10.70
C GLY A 54 -2.77 9.60 -10.91
N THR A 55 -2.99 9.08 -12.11
CA THR A 55 -4.24 8.47 -12.55
C THR A 55 -4.37 7.05 -11.98
N ARG A 56 -5.61 6.54 -11.93
CA ARG A 56 -5.87 5.12 -11.59
C ARG A 56 -5.02 4.16 -12.42
N ALA A 57 -4.83 4.45 -13.71
CA ALA A 57 -4.03 3.62 -14.62
C ALA A 57 -2.54 3.62 -14.23
N GLU A 58 -1.96 4.79 -13.93
CA GLU A 58 -0.56 4.90 -13.47
C GLU A 58 -0.36 4.18 -12.13
N ILE A 59 -1.31 4.32 -11.21
CA ILE A 59 -1.26 3.65 -9.90
C ILE A 59 -1.30 2.13 -10.10
N MET A 60 -2.26 1.62 -10.88
CA MET A 60 -2.37 0.19 -11.16
C MET A 60 -1.14 -0.35 -11.89
N ALA A 61 -0.60 0.38 -12.87
CA ALA A 61 0.59 -0.03 -13.61
C ALA A 61 1.84 -0.16 -12.72
N ALA A 62 2.02 0.74 -11.75
CA ALA A 62 3.13 0.67 -10.80
C ALA A 62 2.98 -0.49 -9.80
N LEU A 63 1.74 -0.84 -9.47
CA LEU A 63 1.44 -1.90 -8.53
C LEU A 63 1.48 -3.28 -9.21
N GLU A 64 1.00 -3.44 -10.45
CA GLU A 64 0.79 -4.74 -11.14
C GLU A 64 1.99 -5.72 -11.06
N PRO A 65 3.26 -5.26 -11.17
CA PRO A 65 4.42 -6.16 -11.03
C PRO A 65 4.49 -6.91 -9.70
N LEU A 66 3.84 -6.42 -8.64
CA LEU A 66 3.82 -7.05 -7.31
C LEU A 66 2.93 -8.29 -7.28
N ARG A 67 1.84 -8.30 -8.05
CA ARG A 67 0.86 -9.41 -8.10
C ARG A 67 1.47 -10.71 -8.65
N GLY A 68 2.47 -10.61 -9.53
CA GLY A 68 3.03 -11.75 -10.26
C GLY A 68 4.39 -12.26 -9.78
N LYS A 69 5.13 -11.50 -8.95
CA LYS A 69 6.54 -11.79 -8.61
C LYS A 69 6.77 -12.41 -7.23
N GLY A 70 5.72 -12.85 -6.54
CA GLY A 70 5.82 -13.59 -5.28
C GLY A 70 6.24 -12.79 -4.03
N GLY A 71 6.46 -11.48 -4.16
CA GLY A 71 6.77 -10.60 -3.02
C GLY A 71 5.53 -10.03 -2.30
N VAL A 72 4.35 -10.22 -2.88
CA VAL A 72 3.05 -9.82 -2.32
C VAL A 72 2.07 -10.91 -2.72
N ASP A 73 1.35 -11.47 -1.75
CA ASP A 73 0.31 -12.45 -2.06
C ASP A 73 -0.96 -11.78 -2.61
N VAL A 74 -1.83 -12.58 -3.22
CA VAL A 74 -3.05 -12.11 -3.88
C VAL A 74 -4.01 -11.42 -2.90
N VAL A 75 -4.01 -11.81 -1.62
CA VAL A 75 -4.89 -11.23 -0.59
C VAL A 75 -4.41 -9.84 -0.20
N ALA A 76 -3.11 -9.67 0.07
CA ALA A 76 -2.52 -8.37 0.38
C ALA A 76 -2.69 -7.38 -0.78
N TRP A 77 -2.50 -7.86 -2.01
CA TRP A 77 -2.78 -7.12 -3.23
C TRP A 77 -4.23 -6.62 -3.31
N ASP A 78 -5.20 -7.54 -3.22
CA ASP A 78 -6.63 -7.24 -3.34
C ASP A 78 -7.09 -6.25 -2.26
N ARG A 79 -6.62 -6.45 -1.02
CA ARG A 79 -6.91 -5.54 0.10
C ARG A 79 -6.37 -4.13 -0.14
N LEU A 80 -5.16 -4.00 -0.70
CA LEU A 80 -4.61 -2.69 -1.02
C LEU A 80 -5.43 -1.98 -2.10
N VAL A 81 -5.68 -2.64 -3.24
CA VAL A 81 -6.38 -1.99 -4.36
C VAL A 81 -7.82 -1.61 -4.01
N LYS A 82 -8.53 -2.42 -3.21
CA LYS A 82 -9.85 -2.07 -2.64
C LYS A 82 -9.74 -0.93 -1.64
N GLY A 83 -8.76 -0.98 -0.74
CA GLY A 83 -8.52 0.08 0.26
C GLY A 83 -8.24 1.45 -0.36
N LEU A 84 -7.62 1.47 -1.54
CA LEU A 84 -7.34 2.68 -2.31
C LEU A 84 -8.47 3.08 -3.27
N GLY A 85 -9.56 2.30 -3.37
CA GLY A 85 -10.67 2.57 -4.28
C GLY A 85 -10.31 2.41 -5.77
N LEU A 86 -9.36 1.53 -6.07
CA LEU A 86 -8.86 1.27 -7.44
C LEU A 86 -9.61 0.16 -8.15
N ILE A 87 -10.57 -0.50 -7.50
CA ILE A 87 -11.55 -1.46 -8.05
C ILE A 87 -12.88 -1.33 -7.33
#